data_AF-A0AAF0KYX9-F1
#
_entry.id   AF-A0AAF0KYX9-F1
#
_cell.length_a   1.000
_cell.length_b   1.000
_cell.length_c   1.000
_cell.angle_alpha   90.00
_cell.angle_beta   90.00
_cell.angle_gamma   90.00
#
_symmetry.space_group_name_H-M   'P 1'
#
loop_
_entity.id
_entity.type
_entity.pdbx_description
1 polymer ?
#
loop_
_entity_poly.entity_id
_entity_poly.type
_entity_poly.pdbx_seq_one_letter_code
_entity_poly.pdbx_strand_id
1 'polypeptide(L)'
;MRSGNDRGEGAVTMVDGGWHVPGAGTPPEHGAGHGAAGQHDRVGDGASGVPSGPAGSSGTTSGQTGPGYGPTQPPSGVGPGPQPHRPVIPLRPLGLGDVLAGAFTVFRRNARVLLLWAVLLSGVLGLVSTLASAFGQRTLQTRMLSAVDGTGDTDTIIAGTVTLYAVLSIGLPFLAYLARGFLVAPIAVDTGQRVLGRRGTFRGLWSLLAGRRGAVVGWILLQLAAGAVIGTVFVLVVLAFVAALAAGERAVGWFVLTVVVMVLGFAVLVAFLVTRFAFTVPTIALEGRGVFSAAGQSWRLTRGAFWRTFGILLLVQVVFGVAASIASVPLTVALTLFSGVFDPLGQTDTTGGAPSAGGIVALVVGSLLVIAVQCVTDVLGASVTTFLAIDRRIRTEALDQRIAAHLETGQPADPFAPAAPVARPPWSPQQGWPQQQGWPQQQGWPQGQGWPEGQGWPQGQGWPQQPGWPRQQPWPQQPGWPQQPGPPQGQQQPWPPEQPGLPHRRQQDPPSGRP
;
A
#
# COMPACT_ATOMS: atom_id res chain seq x y z
N MET A 1 54.67 -9.72 47.22
CA MET A 1 55.26 -8.44 46.73
C MET A 1 54.31 -7.93 45.64
N ARG A 2 53.43 -6.97 45.96
CA ARG A 2 53.57 -5.50 45.74
C ARG A 2 53.69 -5.19 44.25
N SER A 3 52.99 -4.24 43.62
CA SER A 3 52.12 -3.10 43.97
C SER A 3 51.61 -2.59 42.59
N GLY A 4 50.36 -2.23 42.31
CA GLY A 4 49.66 -1.08 42.85
C GLY A 4 50.28 0.24 42.38
N ASN A 5 49.69 0.94 41.40
CA ASN A 5 49.20 2.31 41.64
C ASN A 5 48.18 2.83 40.60
N ASP A 6 47.26 3.59 41.19
CA ASP A 6 46.01 4.20 40.75
C ASP A 6 46.13 5.54 39.98
N ARG A 7 45.01 5.87 39.29
CA ARG A 7 44.28 7.17 39.20
C ARG A 7 44.69 8.28 38.22
N GLY A 8 43.66 8.81 37.55
CA GLY A 8 43.61 10.16 36.95
C GLY A 8 42.41 10.35 36.00
N GLU A 9 41.52 11.26 36.37
CA GLU A 9 40.14 11.46 35.90
C GLU A 9 40.00 12.14 34.51
N GLY A 10 38.82 12.00 33.90
CA GLY A 10 38.44 12.73 32.68
C GLY A 10 37.03 12.40 32.22
N ALA A 11 36.02 12.92 32.94
CA ALA A 11 34.64 12.91 32.50
C ALA A 11 34.48 13.79 31.24
N VAL A 12 34.03 13.19 30.13
CA VAL A 12 33.59 13.94 28.94
C VAL A 12 32.09 13.73 28.79
N THR A 13 31.36 14.77 29.16
CA THR A 13 29.95 15.00 28.86
C THR A 13 29.77 15.08 27.34
N MET A 14 29.11 14.10 26.73
CA MET A 14 28.58 14.26 25.38
C MET A 14 27.23 14.99 25.46
N VAL A 15 27.25 16.21 24.92
CA VAL A 15 26.13 17.11 24.72
C VAL A 15 25.13 16.47 23.74
N ASP A 16 23.90 16.22 24.20
CA ASP A 16 22.76 15.96 23.34
C ASP A 16 22.40 17.25 22.57
N GLY A 17 22.87 17.34 21.33
CA GLY A 17 22.45 18.35 20.37
C GLY A 17 21.07 18.02 19.80
N GLY A 18 20.01 18.31 20.58
CA GLY A 18 18.63 18.27 20.11
C GLY A 18 18.36 19.36 19.07
N TRP A 19 18.07 18.94 17.84
CA TRP A 19 17.53 19.82 16.79
C TRP A 19 16.05 20.09 17.08
N HIS A 20 15.69 21.34 17.40
CA HIS A 20 14.31 21.79 17.56
C HIS A 20 13.71 22.28 16.23
N VAL A 21 12.48 21.84 15.94
CA VAL A 21 11.65 22.36 14.84
C VAL A 21 10.98 23.66 15.30
N PRO A 22 11.08 24.78 14.57
CA PRO A 22 10.33 25.99 14.91
C PRO A 22 8.84 25.82 14.55
N GLY A 23 7.94 26.06 15.51
CA GLY A 23 6.52 26.30 15.22
C GLY A 23 5.48 25.30 15.75
N ALA A 24 5.68 24.70 16.93
CA ALA A 24 4.60 24.02 17.63
C ALA A 24 4.31 24.72 18.96
N GLY A 25 3.14 25.34 19.07
CA GLY A 25 2.66 26.02 20.27
C GLY A 25 2.50 25.07 21.45
N THR A 26 2.89 25.54 22.62
CA THR A 26 2.70 24.88 23.91
C THR A 26 1.24 24.93 24.34
N PRO A 27 0.65 23.83 24.86
CA PRO A 27 -0.57 23.90 25.66
C PRO A 27 -0.24 24.39 27.09
N PRO A 28 -1.10 25.18 27.74
CA PRO A 28 -0.77 25.83 29.01
C PRO A 28 -0.83 24.87 30.21
N GLU A 29 0.23 24.91 31.02
CA GLU A 29 0.24 24.48 32.42
C GLU A 29 -0.45 25.56 33.27
N HIS A 30 -1.41 25.18 34.12
CA HIS A 30 -1.94 26.05 35.17
C HIS A 30 -1.55 25.52 36.54
N GLY A 31 -0.56 26.19 37.13
CA GLY A 31 -0.24 26.15 38.55
C GLY A 31 -1.21 27.01 39.37
N ALA A 32 -1.37 26.59 40.63
CA ALA A 32 -2.27 27.17 41.63
C ALA A 32 -1.77 28.51 42.19
N GLY A 33 -2.70 29.36 42.66
CA GLY A 33 -2.38 30.39 43.65
C GLY A 33 -3.33 31.61 43.74
N HIS A 34 -4.25 31.55 44.71
CA HIS A 34 -4.78 32.66 45.55
C HIS A 34 -5.75 33.73 45.01
N GLY A 35 -6.91 33.83 45.68
CA GLY A 35 -7.35 35.09 46.31
C GLY A 35 -8.70 35.70 45.88
N ALA A 36 -9.63 35.71 46.85
CA ALA A 36 -10.65 36.74 47.15
C ALA A 36 -12.05 36.74 46.49
N ALA A 37 -13.03 36.54 47.38
CA ALA A 37 -14.28 37.30 47.59
C ALA A 37 -15.49 37.18 46.62
N GLY A 38 -16.68 36.95 47.20
CA GLY A 38 -17.93 37.57 46.73
C GLY A 38 -19.17 36.69 46.53
N GLN A 39 -19.81 36.27 47.64
CA GLN A 39 -21.25 36.46 47.99
C GLN A 39 -22.44 35.98 47.09
N HIS A 40 -23.51 35.57 47.80
CA HIS A 40 -24.94 35.30 47.45
C HIS A 40 -25.29 33.90 46.89
N ASP A 41 -26.46 33.28 47.13
CA ASP A 41 -27.50 33.24 48.19
C ASP A 41 -28.62 32.29 47.65
N ARG A 42 -29.39 31.64 48.55
CA ARG A 42 -30.69 30.92 48.39
C ARG A 42 -30.66 29.38 48.18
N VAL A 43 -31.13 28.56 49.15
CA VAL A 43 -32.53 28.18 49.56
C VAL A 43 -33.19 27.26 48.50
N GLY A 44 -33.81 26.10 48.76
CA GLY A 44 -34.15 25.32 49.95
C GLY A 44 -35.05 24.11 49.54
N ASP A 45 -35.19 23.15 50.47
CA ASP A 45 -36.29 22.19 50.71
C ASP A 45 -36.69 21.05 49.75
N GLY A 46 -36.93 19.87 50.35
CA GLY A 46 -37.79 18.80 49.79
C GLY A 46 -37.50 17.38 50.30
N ALA A 47 -38.19 16.95 51.36
CA ALA A 47 -38.07 15.65 52.04
C ALA A 47 -38.95 14.51 51.45
N SER A 48 -38.88 13.33 52.09
CA SER A 48 -39.72 12.10 52.03
C SER A 48 -39.29 11.02 51.00
N GLY A 49 -39.23 9.72 51.27
CA GLY A 49 -39.51 8.86 52.44
C GLY A 49 -39.12 7.40 52.11
N VAL A 50 -38.83 6.58 53.12
CA VAL A 50 -38.51 5.13 53.05
C VAL A 50 -39.82 4.31 53.23
N PRO A 51 -39.94 3.01 52.85
CA PRO A 51 -39.50 1.90 53.75
C PRO A 51 -38.99 0.58 53.06
N SER A 52 -37.90 0.05 53.62
CA SER A 52 -37.66 -1.31 54.19
C SER A 52 -37.98 -2.65 53.46
N GLY A 53 -36.96 -3.53 53.40
CA GLY A 53 -37.04 -5.02 53.42
C GLY A 53 -35.80 -5.76 52.85
N PRO A 54 -35.45 -7.00 53.28
CA PRO A 54 -34.62 -7.25 54.47
C PRO A 54 -33.26 -7.98 54.25
N ALA A 55 -32.35 -7.67 55.19
CA ALA A 55 -31.29 -8.42 55.88
C ALA A 55 -30.60 -9.67 55.29
N GLY A 56 -29.25 -9.64 55.35
CA GLY A 56 -28.42 -10.83 55.49
C GLY A 56 -26.91 -10.56 55.51
N SER A 57 -26.31 -10.21 56.66
CA SER A 57 -24.88 -10.47 56.92
C SER A 57 -24.48 -10.38 58.40
N SER A 58 -23.82 -11.46 58.85
CA SER A 58 -22.64 -11.53 59.74
C SER A 58 -22.62 -10.80 61.10
N GLY A 59 -22.48 -11.61 62.16
CA GLY A 59 -21.19 -11.78 62.86
C GLY A 59 -20.52 -10.55 63.47
N THR A 60 -20.80 -10.35 64.76
CA THR A 60 -20.00 -9.75 65.85
C THR A 60 -18.50 -9.48 65.60
N THR A 61 -18.01 -8.27 65.94
CA THR A 61 -17.27 -7.97 67.20
C THR A 61 -16.79 -6.50 67.22
N SER A 62 -16.90 -5.90 68.40
CA SER A 62 -16.60 -4.54 68.86
C SER A 62 -15.12 -4.11 68.86
N GLY A 63 -14.86 -2.79 68.76
CA GLY A 63 -13.60 -2.19 69.22
C GLY A 63 -13.37 -0.74 68.77
N GLN A 64 -13.31 0.17 69.74
CA GLN A 64 -13.30 1.64 69.70
C GLN A 64 -11.91 2.25 69.39
N THR A 65 -11.82 3.39 68.67
CA THR A 65 -11.01 4.62 68.93
C THR A 65 -10.66 5.47 67.68
N GLY A 66 -11.00 6.77 67.71
CA GLY A 66 -10.18 7.92 67.24
C GLY A 66 -9.96 8.20 65.72
N PRO A 67 -10.10 9.47 65.25
CA PRO A 67 -10.10 9.82 63.82
C PRO A 67 -8.70 10.11 63.27
N GLY A 68 -8.36 9.54 62.11
CA GLY A 68 -7.11 9.81 61.40
C GLY A 68 -7.33 9.81 59.89
N TYR A 69 -7.26 10.99 59.29
CA TYR A 69 -7.23 11.20 57.84
C TYR A 69 -5.90 10.64 57.29
N GLY A 70 -5.98 9.64 56.41
CA GLY A 70 -4.86 9.14 55.62
C GLY A 70 -5.33 8.89 54.18
N PRO A 71 -4.59 9.35 53.15
CA PRO A 71 -5.00 9.16 51.76
C PRO A 71 -5.00 7.67 51.41
N THR A 72 -6.13 7.19 50.90
CA THR A 72 -6.31 5.83 50.38
C THR A 72 -5.30 5.58 49.25
N GLN A 73 -4.37 4.65 49.47
CA GLN A 73 -3.53 4.09 48.43
C GLN A 73 -4.42 3.35 47.39
N PRO A 74 -4.24 3.60 46.08
CA PRO A 74 -4.91 2.80 45.06
C PRO A 74 -4.36 1.36 45.06
N PRO A 75 -5.17 0.35 44.69
CA PRO A 75 -4.74 -1.05 44.71
C PRO A 75 -3.57 -1.27 43.75
N SER A 76 -2.38 -1.51 44.30
CA SER A 76 -1.20 -1.97 43.58
C SER A 76 -1.38 -3.44 43.20
N GLY A 77 -1.97 -3.68 42.03
CA GLY A 77 -2.34 -5.04 41.64
C GLY A 77 -2.68 -5.25 40.17
N VAL A 78 -1.99 -4.58 39.24
CA VAL A 78 -1.89 -5.03 37.85
C VAL A 78 -0.46 -4.76 37.39
N GLY A 79 0.39 -5.79 37.43
CA GLY A 79 1.67 -5.73 36.74
C GLY A 79 1.44 -5.40 35.27
N PRO A 80 2.33 -4.63 34.61
CA PRO A 80 2.15 -4.32 33.20
C PRO A 80 2.09 -5.62 32.41
N GLY A 81 0.88 -6.01 31.99
CA GLY A 81 0.72 -7.03 30.97
C GLY A 81 1.59 -6.64 29.77
N PRO A 82 2.17 -7.61 29.04
CA PRO A 82 2.98 -7.32 27.87
C PRO A 82 2.20 -6.36 26.98
N GLN A 83 2.71 -5.14 26.82
CA GLN A 83 2.01 -4.09 26.09
C GLN A 83 1.68 -4.67 24.70
N PRO A 84 0.41 -4.70 24.29
CA PRO A 84 0.03 -5.16 22.97
C PRO A 84 0.82 -4.32 21.98
N HIS A 85 1.75 -4.95 21.26
CA HIS A 85 2.50 -4.27 20.22
C HIS A 85 1.47 -3.81 19.20
N ARG A 86 1.09 -2.53 19.27
CA ARG A 86 0.03 -1.98 18.41
C ARG A 86 0.38 -2.34 16.97
N PRO A 87 -0.50 -3.08 16.27
CA PRO A 87 -0.32 -3.36 14.86
C PRO A 87 -0.02 -2.05 14.14
N VAL A 88 1.00 -2.06 13.28
CA VAL A 88 1.46 -0.87 12.57
C VAL A 88 0.34 -0.20 11.76
N ILE A 89 -0.74 -0.95 11.50
CA ILE A 89 -1.83 -0.61 10.60
C ILE A 89 -3.15 -1.03 11.26
N PRO A 90 -4.20 -0.19 11.21
CA PRO A 90 -5.49 -0.53 11.77
C PRO A 90 -6.07 -1.76 11.05
N LEU A 91 -6.59 -2.72 11.82
CA LEU A 91 -7.29 -3.90 11.31
C LEU A 91 -8.71 -3.52 10.84
N ARG A 92 -8.80 -2.55 9.92
CA ARG A 92 -10.03 -2.07 9.30
C ARG A 92 -9.89 -2.11 7.78
N PRO A 93 -10.99 -2.11 7.01
CA PRO A 93 -10.93 -1.97 5.56
C PRO A 93 -10.11 -0.73 5.19
N LEU A 94 -9.04 -0.90 4.41
CA LEU A 94 -8.07 0.14 4.12
C LEU A 94 -8.61 1.07 3.01
N GLY A 95 -8.49 2.37 3.23
CA GLY A 95 -8.62 3.37 2.16
C GLY A 95 -7.36 3.42 1.30
N LEU A 96 -7.41 4.08 0.14
CA LEU A 96 -6.22 4.30 -0.71
C LEU A 96 -5.11 5.04 0.05
N GLY A 97 -5.46 6.07 0.82
CA GLY A 97 -4.52 6.81 1.65
C GLY A 97 -3.86 5.95 2.71
N ASP A 98 -4.61 5.05 3.36
CA ASP A 98 -4.07 4.09 4.34
C ASP A 98 -3.11 3.10 3.68
N VAL A 99 -3.42 2.63 2.46
CA VAL A 99 -2.55 1.71 1.69
C VAL A 99 -1.23 2.38 1.32
N LEU A 100 -1.26 3.62 0.83
CA LEU A 100 -0.06 4.37 0.48
C LEU A 100 0.76 4.73 1.74
N ALA A 101 0.10 5.23 2.79
CA ALA A 101 0.75 5.54 4.07
C ALA A 101 1.37 4.28 4.70
N GLY A 102 0.67 3.15 4.62
CA GLY A 102 1.17 1.84 5.02
C GLY A 102 2.43 1.44 4.24
N ALA A 103 2.41 1.56 2.91
CA ALA A 103 3.56 1.27 2.05
C ALA A 103 4.79 2.12 2.40
N PHE A 104 4.62 3.44 2.58
CA PHE A 104 5.71 4.33 3.01
C PHE A 104 6.20 4.04 4.43
N THR A 105 5.30 3.65 5.34
CA THR A 105 5.67 3.27 6.72
C THR A 105 6.49 1.99 6.74
N VAL A 106 6.11 1.00 5.91
CA VAL A 106 6.88 -0.24 5.72
C VAL A 106 8.27 0.10 5.17
N PHE A 107 8.33 0.91 4.12
CA PHE A 107 9.59 1.36 3.53
C PHE A 107 10.49 2.04 4.55
N ARG A 108 10.02 3.08 5.25
CA ARG A 108 10.84 3.88 6.19
C ARG A 108 11.39 3.06 7.36
N ARG A 109 10.63 2.07 7.85
CA ARG A 109 11.02 1.26 9.02
C ARG A 109 12.03 0.14 8.71
N ASN A 110 12.18 -0.30 7.46
CA ASN A 110 13.16 -1.34 7.08
C ASN A 110 13.75 -1.11 5.68
N ALA A 111 14.01 0.15 5.32
CA ALA A 111 14.43 0.53 3.97
C ALA A 111 15.66 -0.28 3.50
N ARG A 112 16.63 -0.51 4.40
CA ARG A 112 17.87 -1.24 4.09
C ARG A 112 17.61 -2.66 3.58
N VAL A 113 16.74 -3.42 4.26
CA VAL A 113 16.46 -4.81 3.85
C VAL A 113 15.64 -4.84 2.56
N LEU A 114 14.66 -3.95 2.42
CA LEU A 114 13.80 -3.90 1.24
C LEU A 114 14.57 -3.44 0.00
N LEU A 115 15.42 -2.43 0.14
CA LEU A 115 16.29 -1.95 -0.94
C LEU A 115 17.36 -2.99 -1.29
N LEU A 116 17.91 -3.71 -0.31
CA LEU A 116 18.83 -4.82 -0.60
C LEU A 116 18.16 -5.89 -1.46
N TRP A 117 16.93 -6.28 -1.13
CA TRP A 117 16.15 -7.20 -1.98
C TRP A 117 15.90 -6.64 -3.38
N ALA A 118 15.52 -5.37 -3.49
CA ALA A 118 15.29 -4.72 -4.77
C ALA A 118 16.55 -4.69 -5.64
N VAL A 119 17.68 -4.25 -5.08
CA VAL A 119 18.95 -4.20 -5.79
C VAL A 119 19.38 -5.60 -6.22
N LEU A 120 19.29 -6.61 -5.35
CA LEU A 120 19.71 -7.98 -5.68
C LEU A 120 18.84 -8.62 -6.77
N LEU A 121 17.51 -8.43 -6.71
CA LEU A 121 16.58 -9.13 -7.59
C LEU A 121 16.29 -8.35 -8.88
N SER A 122 15.87 -7.09 -8.76
CA SER A 122 15.51 -6.27 -9.91
C SER A 122 16.64 -5.36 -10.38
N GLY A 123 17.50 -4.89 -9.47
CA GLY A 123 18.60 -3.99 -9.81
C GLY A 123 19.70 -4.65 -10.62
N VAL A 124 20.24 -5.79 -10.16
CA VAL A 124 21.29 -6.54 -10.87
C VAL A 124 20.78 -7.06 -12.21
N LEU A 125 19.61 -7.71 -12.24
CA LEU A 125 19.07 -8.23 -13.49
C LEU A 125 18.67 -7.09 -14.44
N GLY A 126 18.14 -5.99 -13.91
CA GLY A 126 17.86 -4.79 -14.66
C GLY A 126 19.13 -4.19 -15.28
N LEU A 127 20.23 -4.10 -14.53
CA LEU A 127 21.51 -3.61 -15.03
C LEU A 127 22.05 -4.52 -16.13
N VAL A 128 22.08 -5.83 -15.90
CA VAL A 128 22.52 -6.81 -16.89
C VAL A 128 21.67 -6.73 -18.14
N SER A 129 20.34 -6.63 -18.01
CA SER A 129 19.43 -6.47 -19.14
C SER A 129 19.72 -5.17 -19.89
N THR A 130 19.82 -4.03 -19.21
CA THR A 130 20.07 -2.73 -19.84
C THR A 130 21.40 -2.71 -20.57
N LEU A 131 22.47 -3.22 -19.96
CA LEU A 131 23.78 -3.28 -20.58
C LEU A 131 23.79 -4.26 -21.77
N ALA A 132 23.24 -5.46 -21.61
CA ALA A 132 23.13 -6.43 -22.69
C ALA A 132 22.34 -5.86 -23.88
N SER A 133 21.21 -5.19 -23.63
CA SER A 133 20.44 -4.51 -24.67
C SER A 133 21.24 -3.38 -25.34
N ALA A 134 21.93 -2.54 -24.56
CA ALA A 134 22.72 -1.43 -25.10
C ALA A 134 23.88 -1.90 -26.00
N PHE A 135 24.67 -2.88 -25.55
CA PHE A 135 25.76 -3.46 -26.36
C PHE A 135 25.24 -4.28 -27.53
N GLY A 136 24.14 -5.01 -27.33
CA GLY A 136 23.51 -5.81 -28.37
C GLY A 136 22.93 -4.96 -29.50
N GLN A 137 22.28 -3.83 -29.18
CA GLN A 137 21.76 -2.90 -30.19
C GLN A 137 22.87 -2.27 -31.03
N ARG A 138 24.02 -1.97 -30.44
CA ARG A 138 25.20 -1.51 -31.19
C ARG A 138 25.73 -2.59 -32.14
N THR A 139 25.79 -3.83 -31.67
CA THR A 139 26.18 -4.98 -32.51
C THR A 139 25.20 -5.20 -33.67
N LEU A 140 23.90 -4.96 -33.45
CA LEU A 140 22.90 -5.03 -34.51
C LEU A 140 23.09 -3.92 -35.55
N GLN A 141 23.39 -2.70 -35.11
CA GLN A 141 23.65 -1.57 -36.01
C GLN A 141 24.86 -1.84 -36.91
N THR A 142 25.97 -2.36 -36.37
CA THR A 142 27.15 -2.70 -37.18
C THR A 142 26.87 -3.84 -38.15
N ARG A 143 26.16 -4.89 -37.70
CA ARG A 143 25.71 -5.98 -38.59
C ARG A 143 24.80 -5.50 -39.71
N MET A 144 23.88 -4.59 -39.44
CA MET A 144 22.99 -4.03 -40.46
C MET A 144 23.74 -3.20 -41.50
N LEU A 145 24.71 -2.38 -41.07
CA LEU A 145 25.55 -1.62 -42.00
C LEU A 145 26.40 -2.56 -42.87
N SER A 146 27.06 -3.57 -42.28
CA SER A 146 27.81 -4.57 -43.06
C SER A 146 26.95 -5.43 -43.98
N ALA A 147 25.67 -5.64 -43.64
CA ALA A 147 24.71 -6.33 -44.50
C ALA A 147 24.31 -5.48 -45.72
N VAL A 148 24.18 -4.16 -45.53
CA VAL A 148 23.92 -3.19 -46.61
C VAL A 148 25.12 -3.06 -47.55
N ASP A 149 26.35 -3.18 -47.03
CA ASP A 149 27.58 -3.14 -47.83
C ASP A 149 27.88 -4.45 -48.61
N GLY A 150 27.05 -5.48 -48.43
CA GLY A 150 26.91 -6.63 -49.33
C GLY A 150 28.06 -7.65 -49.35
N THR A 151 28.01 -8.67 -48.46
CA THR A 151 28.82 -9.90 -48.58
C THR A 151 28.15 -11.18 -48.01
N GLY A 152 26.82 -11.29 -47.98
CA GLY A 152 26.17 -12.51 -47.46
C GLY A 152 24.69 -12.73 -47.78
N ASP A 153 24.22 -13.93 -47.50
CA ASP A 153 22.83 -14.38 -47.65
C ASP A 153 21.88 -13.49 -46.84
N THR A 154 21.22 -12.58 -47.55
CA THR A 154 20.51 -11.45 -46.97
C THR A 154 19.35 -11.90 -46.09
N ASP A 155 18.67 -12.99 -46.46
CA ASP A 155 17.54 -13.55 -45.70
C ASP A 155 18.00 -14.12 -44.35
N THR A 156 19.13 -14.83 -44.32
CA THR A 156 19.71 -15.37 -43.09
C THR A 156 20.21 -14.26 -42.15
N ILE A 157 20.79 -13.20 -42.71
CA ILE A 157 21.25 -12.04 -41.92
C ILE A 157 20.06 -11.26 -41.35
N ILE A 158 19.01 -11.02 -42.15
CA ILE A 158 17.79 -10.35 -41.70
C ILE A 158 17.11 -11.18 -40.61
N ALA A 159 16.91 -12.48 -40.82
CA ALA A 159 16.30 -13.36 -39.83
C ALA A 159 17.09 -13.40 -38.51
N GLY A 160 18.43 -13.50 -38.58
CA GLY A 160 19.30 -13.45 -37.41
C GLY A 160 19.26 -12.11 -36.68
N THR A 161 19.16 -11.01 -37.43
CA THR A 161 19.10 -9.64 -36.90
C THR A 161 17.75 -9.35 -36.23
N VAL A 162 16.64 -9.76 -36.84
CA VAL A 162 15.29 -9.66 -36.27
C VAL A 162 15.17 -10.50 -35.00
N THR A 163 15.69 -11.73 -35.01
CA THR A 163 15.69 -12.62 -33.84
C THR A 163 16.49 -12.00 -32.70
N LEU A 164 17.71 -11.52 -32.98
CA LEU A 164 18.56 -10.89 -31.98
C LEU A 164 17.95 -9.58 -31.46
N TYR A 165 17.32 -8.76 -32.32
CA TYR A 165 16.58 -7.57 -31.91
C TYR A 165 15.42 -7.91 -30.96
N ALA A 166 14.61 -8.92 -31.29
CA ALA A 166 13.53 -9.37 -30.42
C ALA A 166 14.04 -9.86 -29.05
N VAL A 167 15.15 -10.61 -29.02
CA VAL A 167 15.77 -11.06 -27.75
C VAL A 167 16.25 -9.87 -26.92
N LEU A 168 16.93 -8.90 -27.54
CA LEU A 168 17.51 -7.75 -26.85
C LEU A 168 16.48 -6.72 -26.40
N SER A 169 15.44 -6.47 -27.19
CA SER A 169 14.46 -5.42 -26.93
C SER A 169 13.19 -5.92 -26.24
N ILE A 170 12.88 -7.22 -26.34
CA ILE A 170 11.68 -7.81 -25.73
C ILE A 170 12.09 -8.87 -24.70
N GLY A 171 12.89 -9.85 -25.09
CA GLY A 171 13.23 -11.00 -24.24
C GLY A 171 13.93 -10.65 -22.93
N LEU A 172 15.03 -9.90 -23.02
CA LEU A 172 15.84 -9.46 -21.88
C LEU A 172 15.06 -8.54 -20.92
N PRO A 173 14.40 -7.46 -21.39
CA PRO A 173 13.57 -6.61 -20.53
C PRO A 173 12.39 -7.37 -19.90
N PHE A 174 11.79 -8.31 -20.63
CA PHE A 174 10.73 -9.15 -20.08
C PHE A 174 11.24 -10.06 -18.96
N LEU A 175 12.43 -10.64 -19.11
CA LEU A 175 13.09 -11.39 -18.03
C LEU A 175 13.38 -10.51 -16.81
N ALA A 176 13.85 -9.27 -17.03
CA ALA A 176 14.06 -8.30 -15.97
C ALA A 176 12.74 -7.93 -15.26
N TYR A 177 11.65 -7.77 -16.00
CA TYR A 177 10.30 -7.55 -15.46
C TYR A 177 9.84 -8.70 -14.55
N LEU A 178 10.13 -9.93 -14.94
CA LEU A 178 9.76 -11.12 -14.14
C LEU A 178 10.50 -11.19 -12.80
N ALA A 179 11.77 -10.76 -12.73
CA ALA A 179 12.46 -10.66 -11.44
C ALA A 179 11.87 -9.60 -10.51
N ARG A 180 11.32 -8.50 -11.05
CA ARG A 180 10.51 -7.55 -10.27
C ARG A 180 9.26 -8.22 -9.70
N GLY A 181 8.66 -9.16 -10.44
CA GLY A 181 7.58 -10.01 -9.94
C GLY A 181 7.97 -10.83 -8.70
N PHE A 182 9.20 -11.36 -8.66
CA PHE A 182 9.70 -12.09 -7.49
C PHE A 182 9.87 -11.18 -6.26
N LEU A 183 10.28 -9.92 -6.46
CA LEU A 183 10.50 -8.94 -5.39
C LEU A 183 9.25 -8.72 -4.52
N VAL A 184 8.04 -8.93 -5.07
CA VAL A 184 6.79 -8.84 -4.33
C VAL A 184 6.72 -9.87 -3.19
N ALA A 185 7.33 -11.04 -3.34
CA ALA A 185 7.28 -12.10 -2.34
C ALA A 185 7.98 -11.76 -1.01
N PRO A 186 9.28 -11.38 -0.96
CA PRO A 186 9.92 -11.00 0.30
C PRO A 186 9.28 -9.75 0.93
N ILE A 187 8.79 -8.81 0.13
CA ILE A 187 8.07 -7.61 0.62
C ILE A 187 6.72 -7.99 1.23
N ALA A 188 6.02 -8.96 0.64
CA ALA A 188 4.79 -9.47 1.19
C ALA A 188 5.01 -10.14 2.55
N VAL A 189 6.06 -10.97 2.68
CA VAL A 189 6.42 -11.60 3.95
C VAL A 189 6.79 -10.55 5.01
N ASP A 190 7.59 -9.54 4.66
CA ASP A 190 7.95 -8.45 5.59
C ASP A 190 6.72 -7.67 6.07
N THR A 191 5.81 -7.37 5.14
CA THR A 191 4.55 -6.70 5.46
C THR A 191 3.68 -7.56 6.38
N GLY A 192 3.58 -8.87 6.12
CA GLY A 192 2.86 -9.81 6.98
C GLY A 192 3.43 -9.86 8.40
N GLN A 193 4.76 -9.91 8.56
CA GLN A 193 5.40 -9.88 9.87
C GLN A 193 5.08 -8.59 10.65
N ARG A 194 4.99 -7.45 9.96
CA ARG A 194 4.68 -6.16 10.60
C ARG A 194 3.25 -6.00 11.03
N VAL A 195 2.32 -6.60 10.29
CA VAL A 195 0.92 -6.68 10.74
C VAL A 195 0.84 -7.45 12.06
N LEU A 196 1.73 -8.44 12.26
CA LEU A 196 1.88 -9.19 13.51
C LEU A 196 2.81 -8.52 14.54
N GLY A 197 3.21 -7.25 14.33
CA GLY A 197 4.10 -6.51 15.23
C GLY A 197 5.57 -6.96 15.21
N ARG A 198 5.95 -7.91 14.34
CA ARG A 198 7.31 -8.44 14.21
C ARG A 198 8.13 -7.67 13.16
N ARG A 199 9.46 -7.69 13.29
CA ARG A 199 10.41 -7.13 12.32
C ARG A 199 11.08 -8.24 11.52
N GLY A 200 11.04 -8.15 10.20
CA GLY A 200 11.72 -9.10 9.30
C GLY A 200 13.21 -8.76 9.13
N THR A 201 14.09 -9.72 9.37
CA THR A 201 15.51 -9.64 8.94
C THR A 201 15.66 -10.29 7.56
N PHE A 202 16.70 -9.94 6.82
CA PHE A 202 16.96 -10.52 5.49
C PHE A 202 16.93 -12.06 5.50
N ARG A 203 17.69 -12.67 6.43
CA ARG A 203 17.73 -14.14 6.60
C ARG A 203 16.39 -14.70 7.10
N GLY A 204 15.70 -14.00 7.98
CA GLY A 204 14.38 -14.41 8.47
C GLY A 204 13.31 -14.42 7.39
N LEU A 205 13.29 -13.40 6.51
CA LEU A 205 12.39 -13.36 5.36
C LEU A 205 12.69 -14.49 4.38
N TRP A 206 13.98 -14.77 4.14
CA TRP A 206 14.39 -15.87 3.27
C TRP A 206 14.00 -17.24 3.84
N SER A 207 14.17 -17.46 5.15
CA SER A 207 13.77 -18.72 5.78
C SER A 207 12.25 -18.90 5.78
N LEU A 208 11.48 -17.83 5.98
CA LEU A 208 10.01 -17.86 5.87
C LEU A 208 9.55 -18.15 4.43
N LEU A 209 10.34 -17.76 3.42
CA LEU A 209 10.06 -18.02 2.02
C LEU A 209 10.61 -19.38 1.52
N ALA A 210 11.44 -20.09 2.29
CA ALA A 210 12.17 -21.28 1.82
C ALA A 210 11.26 -22.40 1.28
N GLY A 211 10.09 -22.60 1.91
CA GLY A 211 9.08 -23.58 1.44
C GLY A 211 8.16 -23.06 0.33
N ARG A 212 8.17 -21.74 0.06
CA ARG A 212 7.23 -21.05 -0.85
C ARG A 212 7.91 -20.57 -2.14
N ARG A 213 9.25 -20.47 -2.16
CA ARG A 213 10.06 -19.99 -3.29
C ARG A 213 9.80 -20.76 -4.59
N GLY A 214 9.62 -22.08 -4.52
CA GLY A 214 9.35 -22.91 -5.70
C GLY A 214 8.02 -22.56 -6.37
N ALA A 215 7.00 -22.23 -5.58
CA ALA A 215 5.72 -21.77 -6.10
C ALA A 215 5.82 -20.35 -6.68
N VAL A 216 6.60 -19.44 -6.07
CA VAL A 216 6.83 -18.10 -6.64
C VAL A 216 7.58 -18.21 -7.98
N VAL A 217 8.65 -19.00 -8.04
CA VAL A 217 9.40 -19.25 -9.27
C VAL A 217 8.53 -19.95 -10.31
N GLY A 218 7.74 -20.95 -9.91
CA GLY A 218 6.80 -21.64 -10.80
C GLY A 218 5.75 -20.70 -11.39
N TRP A 219 5.22 -19.75 -10.60
CA TRP A 219 4.33 -18.70 -11.10
C TRP A 219 5.04 -17.77 -12.09
N ILE A 220 6.28 -17.39 -11.81
CA ILE A 220 7.09 -16.54 -12.71
C ILE A 220 7.38 -17.25 -14.03
N LEU A 221 7.77 -18.54 -13.98
CA LEU A 221 7.98 -19.36 -15.19
C LEU A 221 6.68 -19.52 -15.98
N LEU A 222 5.55 -19.68 -15.31
CA LEU A 222 4.24 -19.70 -15.96
C LEU A 222 3.91 -18.36 -16.62
N GLN A 223 4.20 -17.24 -15.94
CA GLN A 223 4.04 -15.91 -16.52
C GLN A 223 4.98 -15.68 -17.71
N LEU A 224 6.20 -16.23 -17.66
CA LEU A 224 7.14 -16.22 -18.77
C LEU A 224 6.59 -16.99 -19.97
N ALA A 225 6.15 -18.23 -19.76
CA ALA A 225 5.59 -19.07 -20.81
C ALA A 225 4.32 -18.47 -21.41
N ALA A 226 3.40 -17.99 -20.58
CA ALA A 226 2.17 -17.34 -21.03
C ALA A 226 2.47 -16.04 -21.79
N GLY A 227 3.38 -15.22 -21.28
CA GLY A 227 3.80 -13.98 -21.95
C GLY A 227 4.48 -14.24 -23.30
N ALA A 228 5.33 -15.27 -23.39
CA ALA A 228 5.94 -15.70 -24.64
C ALA A 228 4.89 -16.14 -25.66
N VAL A 229 3.94 -17.00 -25.27
CA VAL A 229 2.85 -17.44 -26.15
C VAL A 229 1.99 -16.26 -26.62
N ILE A 230 1.55 -15.42 -25.69
CA ILE A 230 0.71 -14.25 -25.99
C ILE A 230 1.46 -13.26 -26.91
N GLY A 231 2.74 -13.01 -26.63
CA GLY A 231 3.60 -12.15 -27.44
C GLY A 231 3.85 -12.70 -28.83
N THR A 232 4.15 -14.00 -28.97
CA THR A 232 4.32 -14.66 -30.27
C THR A 232 3.03 -14.59 -31.08
N VAL A 233 1.87 -14.90 -30.49
CA VAL A 233 0.57 -14.78 -31.18
C VAL A 233 0.34 -13.35 -31.65
N PHE A 234 0.62 -12.34 -30.81
CA PHE A 234 0.49 -10.94 -31.21
C PHE A 234 1.40 -10.59 -32.39
N VAL A 235 2.68 -10.98 -32.36
CA VAL A 235 3.61 -10.75 -33.47
C VAL A 235 3.15 -11.44 -34.75
N LEU A 236 2.69 -12.69 -34.68
CA LEU A 236 2.17 -13.42 -35.84
C LEU A 236 0.94 -12.72 -36.44
N VAL A 237 0.02 -12.23 -35.61
CA VAL A 237 -1.15 -11.46 -36.06
C VAL A 237 -0.72 -10.15 -36.73
N VAL A 238 0.24 -9.43 -36.16
CA VAL A 238 0.79 -8.20 -36.75
C VAL A 238 1.42 -8.50 -38.11
N LEU A 239 2.25 -9.53 -38.20
CA LEU A 239 2.93 -9.90 -39.45
C LEU A 239 1.95 -10.35 -40.53
N ALA A 240 0.97 -11.18 -40.18
CA ALA A 240 -0.07 -11.60 -41.12
C ALA A 240 -0.87 -10.40 -41.64
N PHE A 241 -1.17 -9.44 -40.77
CA PHE A 241 -1.87 -8.22 -41.14
C PHE A 241 -1.02 -7.33 -42.07
N VAL A 242 0.27 -7.14 -41.77
CA VAL A 242 1.20 -6.40 -42.64
C VAL A 242 1.34 -7.06 -44.01
N ALA A 243 1.46 -8.39 -44.06
CA ALA A 243 1.54 -9.14 -45.31
C ALA A 243 0.26 -9.01 -46.15
N ALA A 244 -0.92 -9.07 -45.52
CA ALA A 244 -2.21 -8.89 -46.19
C ALA A 244 -2.34 -7.48 -46.80
N LEU A 245 -1.76 -6.46 -46.16
CA LEU A 245 -1.75 -5.09 -46.67
C LEU A 245 -0.78 -4.90 -47.83
N ALA A 246 0.41 -5.51 -47.76
CA ALA A 246 1.37 -5.47 -48.86
C ALA A 246 0.79 -6.09 -50.14
N ALA A 247 -0.13 -7.05 -50.01
CA ALA A 247 -0.84 -7.66 -51.12
C ALA A 247 -2.04 -6.84 -51.65
N GLY A 248 -2.46 -5.77 -50.96
CA GLY A 248 -3.66 -4.99 -51.30
C GLY A 248 -3.36 -3.57 -51.75
N GLU A 249 -3.77 -3.19 -52.96
CA GLU A 249 -3.44 -1.86 -53.55
C GLU A 249 -4.21 -0.65 -52.96
N ARG A 250 -5.15 -0.83 -52.01
CA ARG A 250 -6.05 0.27 -51.57
C ARG A 250 -6.51 0.16 -50.12
N ALA A 251 -5.68 0.53 -49.12
CA ALA A 251 -6.18 0.71 -47.73
C ALA A 251 -5.25 1.42 -46.72
N VAL A 252 -4.31 2.30 -47.12
CA VAL A 252 -3.33 2.88 -46.18
C VAL A 252 -3.98 3.63 -44.99
N GLY A 253 -5.17 4.23 -45.18
CA GLY A 253 -5.92 4.88 -44.08
C GLY A 253 -6.52 3.91 -43.04
N TRP A 254 -7.06 2.76 -43.48
CA TRP A 254 -7.62 1.73 -42.60
C TRP A 254 -6.55 0.94 -41.85
N PHE A 255 -5.31 0.95 -42.35
CA PHE A 255 -4.17 0.32 -41.71
C PHE A 255 -3.93 0.86 -40.31
N VAL A 256 -3.72 2.18 -40.17
CA VAL A 256 -3.38 2.81 -38.89
C VAL A 256 -4.47 2.55 -37.85
N LEU A 257 -5.74 2.70 -38.24
CA LEU A 257 -6.87 2.44 -37.35
C LEU A 257 -6.88 1.00 -36.85
N THR A 258 -6.64 0.01 -37.73
CA THR A 258 -6.66 -1.40 -37.35
C THR A 258 -5.50 -1.76 -36.44
N VAL A 259 -4.28 -1.26 -36.71
CA VAL A 259 -3.12 -1.44 -35.83
C VAL A 259 -3.42 -0.84 -34.45
N VAL A 260 -3.96 0.37 -34.39
CA VAL A 260 -4.31 1.03 -33.13
C VAL A 260 -5.36 0.21 -32.36
N VAL A 261 -6.43 -0.25 -32.99
CA VAL A 261 -7.46 -1.08 -32.35
C VAL A 261 -6.88 -2.39 -31.83
N MET A 262 -6.00 -3.04 -32.61
CA MET A 262 -5.34 -4.28 -32.22
C MET A 262 -4.41 -4.07 -31.01
N VAL A 263 -3.59 -3.02 -31.03
CA VAL A 263 -2.70 -2.65 -29.91
C VAL A 263 -3.51 -2.32 -28.66
N LEU A 264 -4.59 -1.56 -28.79
CA LEU A 264 -5.49 -1.25 -27.68
C LEU A 264 -6.17 -2.51 -27.13
N GLY A 265 -6.66 -3.40 -28.00
CA GLY A 265 -7.25 -4.67 -27.60
C GLY A 265 -6.25 -5.55 -26.83
N PHE A 266 -5.01 -5.60 -27.29
CA PHE A 266 -3.92 -6.28 -26.59
C PHE A 266 -3.60 -5.63 -25.25
N ALA A 267 -3.53 -4.30 -25.18
CA ALA A 267 -3.32 -3.56 -23.94
C ALA A 267 -4.44 -3.82 -22.92
N VAL A 268 -5.70 -3.88 -23.36
CA VAL A 268 -6.85 -4.25 -22.53
C VAL A 268 -6.73 -5.68 -22.02
N LEU A 269 -6.33 -6.64 -22.86
CA LEU A 269 -6.08 -8.02 -22.45
C LEU A 269 -4.99 -8.10 -21.38
N VAL A 270 -3.86 -7.43 -21.58
CA VAL A 270 -2.75 -7.40 -20.60
C VAL A 270 -3.21 -6.74 -19.30
N ALA A 271 -3.87 -5.59 -19.35
CA ALA A 271 -4.39 -4.90 -18.18
C ALA A 271 -5.40 -5.76 -17.40
N PHE A 272 -6.26 -6.49 -18.11
CA PHE A 272 -7.19 -7.44 -17.52
C PHE A 272 -6.44 -8.57 -16.79
N LEU A 273 -5.46 -9.21 -17.44
CA LEU A 273 -4.69 -10.30 -16.84
C LEU A 273 -3.85 -9.83 -15.64
N VAL A 274 -3.15 -8.70 -15.76
CA VAL A 274 -2.38 -8.10 -14.66
C VAL A 274 -3.28 -7.83 -13.46
N THR A 275 -4.47 -7.26 -13.69
CA THR A 275 -5.42 -6.99 -12.60
C THR A 275 -5.92 -8.29 -11.97
N ARG A 276 -6.27 -9.29 -12.78
CA ARG A 276 -6.80 -10.58 -12.30
C ARG A 276 -5.79 -11.36 -11.46
N PHE A 277 -4.51 -11.28 -11.82
CA PHE A 277 -3.44 -12.01 -11.15
C PHE A 277 -2.56 -11.17 -10.23
N ALA A 278 -2.91 -9.90 -9.99
CA ALA A 278 -2.14 -8.96 -9.16
C ALA A 278 -1.84 -9.49 -7.75
N PHE A 279 -2.73 -10.32 -7.19
CA PHE A 279 -2.59 -10.81 -5.81
C PHE A 279 -1.98 -12.21 -5.73
N THR A 280 -1.56 -12.80 -6.85
CA THR A 280 -1.02 -14.17 -6.87
C THR A 280 0.27 -14.29 -6.07
N VAL A 281 1.25 -13.40 -6.29
CA VAL A 281 2.53 -13.43 -5.55
C VAL A 281 2.35 -13.12 -4.06
N PRO A 282 1.59 -12.08 -3.64
CA PRO A 282 1.27 -11.88 -2.23
C PRO A 282 0.56 -13.09 -1.59
N THR A 283 -0.33 -13.76 -2.31
CA THR A 283 -1.05 -14.95 -1.82
C THR A 283 -0.11 -16.13 -1.62
N ILE A 284 0.79 -16.41 -2.57
CA ILE A 284 1.80 -17.46 -2.43
C ILE A 284 2.71 -17.14 -1.24
N ALA A 285 3.18 -15.90 -1.15
CA ALA A 285 4.13 -15.46 -0.14
C ALA A 285 3.55 -15.45 1.28
N LEU A 286 2.28 -15.03 1.46
CA LEU A 286 1.62 -14.94 2.77
C LEU A 286 0.95 -16.25 3.19
N GLU A 287 0.33 -16.98 2.26
CA GLU A 287 -0.50 -18.15 2.60
C GLU A 287 0.20 -19.48 2.32
N GLY A 288 1.33 -19.47 1.63
CA GLY A 288 2.04 -20.70 1.25
C GLY A 288 1.27 -21.59 0.28
N ARG A 289 0.31 -21.04 -0.47
CA ARG A 289 -0.44 -21.78 -1.50
C ARG A 289 0.45 -22.11 -2.70
N GLY A 290 0.11 -23.22 -3.37
CA GLY A 290 0.68 -23.58 -4.68
C GLY A 290 0.26 -22.61 -5.79
N VAL A 291 0.94 -22.70 -6.94
CA VAL A 291 0.80 -21.78 -8.08
C VAL A 291 -0.65 -21.63 -8.53
N PHE A 292 -1.32 -22.73 -8.87
CA PHE A 292 -2.68 -22.70 -9.42
C PHE A 292 -3.74 -22.33 -8.37
N SER A 293 -3.57 -22.78 -7.12
CA SER A 293 -4.52 -22.44 -6.05
C SER A 293 -4.42 -20.97 -5.66
N ALA A 294 -3.21 -20.38 -5.68
CA ALA A 294 -3.02 -18.94 -5.51
C ALA A 294 -3.59 -18.13 -6.68
N ALA A 295 -3.41 -18.58 -7.92
CA ALA A 295 -3.97 -17.91 -9.10
C ALA A 295 -5.51 -17.92 -9.10
N GLY A 296 -6.12 -19.08 -8.78
CA GLY A 296 -7.57 -19.19 -8.62
C GLY A 296 -8.11 -18.31 -7.49
N GLN A 297 -7.34 -18.19 -6.39
CA GLN A 297 -7.68 -17.27 -5.30
C GLN A 297 -7.60 -15.81 -5.73
N SER A 298 -6.52 -15.38 -6.40
CA SER A 298 -6.38 -14.01 -6.92
C SER A 298 -7.56 -13.66 -7.83
N TRP A 299 -8.02 -14.61 -8.65
CA TRP A 299 -9.17 -14.42 -9.51
C TRP A 299 -10.48 -14.19 -8.72
N ARG A 300 -10.69 -14.94 -7.62
CA ARG A 300 -11.85 -14.75 -6.73
C ARG A 300 -11.81 -13.40 -6.03
N LEU A 301 -10.65 -13.01 -5.50
CA LEU A 301 -10.46 -11.74 -4.76
C LEU A 301 -10.72 -10.51 -5.65
N THR A 302 -10.37 -10.59 -6.93
CA THR A 302 -10.51 -9.50 -7.90
C THR A 302 -11.89 -9.43 -8.56
N ARG A 303 -12.68 -10.53 -8.60
CA ARG A 303 -13.98 -10.56 -9.29
C ARG A 303 -14.98 -9.51 -8.80
N GLY A 304 -15.07 -9.28 -7.49
CA GLY A 304 -15.99 -8.31 -6.89
C GLY A 304 -15.47 -6.88 -6.80
N ALA A 305 -14.23 -6.60 -7.19
CA ALA A 305 -13.62 -5.28 -7.05
C ALA A 305 -12.68 -4.92 -8.21
N PHE A 306 -12.90 -5.52 -9.39
CA PHE A 306 -12.01 -5.41 -10.54
C PHE A 306 -11.66 -3.95 -10.87
N TRP A 307 -12.67 -3.10 -11.06
CA TRP A 307 -12.48 -1.69 -11.43
C TRP A 307 -11.73 -0.89 -10.37
N ARG A 308 -12.00 -1.15 -9.09
CA ARG A 308 -11.28 -0.51 -7.98
C ARG A 308 -9.82 -0.96 -7.96
N THR A 309 -9.56 -2.26 -8.09
CA THR A 309 -8.19 -2.80 -8.13
C THR A 309 -7.43 -2.28 -9.34
N PHE A 310 -8.01 -2.35 -10.53
CA PHE A 310 -7.43 -1.81 -11.75
C PHE A 310 -7.13 -0.31 -11.61
N GLY A 311 -8.11 0.48 -11.17
CA GLY A 311 -7.95 1.92 -11.01
C GLY A 311 -6.86 2.29 -10.00
N ILE A 312 -6.76 1.58 -8.87
CA ILE A 312 -5.69 1.82 -7.88
C ILE A 312 -4.32 1.41 -8.44
N LEU A 313 -4.21 0.25 -9.08
CA LEU A 313 -2.94 -0.18 -9.67
C LEU A 313 -2.48 0.77 -10.77
N LEU A 314 -3.40 1.20 -11.64
CA LEU A 314 -3.12 2.20 -12.67
C LEU A 314 -2.69 3.53 -12.06
N LEU A 315 -3.42 4.02 -11.05
CA LEU A 315 -3.07 5.26 -10.35
C LEU A 315 -1.67 5.19 -9.73
N VAL A 316 -1.34 4.07 -9.07
CA VAL A 316 -0.03 3.85 -8.46
C VAL A 316 1.07 3.81 -9.51
N GLN A 317 0.83 3.15 -10.64
CA GLN A 317 1.77 3.14 -11.77
C GLN A 317 1.99 4.54 -12.35
N VAL A 318 0.93 5.34 -12.49
CA VAL A 318 1.05 6.73 -12.98
C VAL A 318 1.81 7.59 -11.97
N VAL A 319 1.44 7.54 -10.69
CA VAL A 319 2.07 8.36 -9.63
C VAL A 319 3.55 8.04 -9.48
N PHE A 320 3.91 6.76 -9.39
CA PHE A 320 5.32 6.36 -9.28
C PHE A 320 6.08 6.51 -10.60
N GLY A 321 5.41 6.35 -11.75
CA GLY A 321 5.98 6.63 -13.05
C GLY A 321 6.38 8.10 -13.18
N VAL A 322 5.47 9.02 -12.86
CA VAL A 322 5.76 10.47 -12.87
C VAL A 322 6.87 10.82 -11.87
N ALA A 323 6.83 10.27 -10.65
CA ALA A 323 7.88 10.48 -9.66
C ALA A 323 9.25 9.99 -10.14
N ALA A 324 9.30 8.81 -10.78
CA ALA A 324 10.52 8.26 -11.37
C ALA A 324 11.01 9.13 -12.54
N SER A 325 10.10 9.62 -13.40
CA SER A 325 10.46 10.52 -14.51
C SER A 325 11.07 11.82 -14.00
N ILE A 326 10.46 12.46 -13.00
CA ILE A 326 10.99 13.69 -12.39
C ILE A 326 12.40 13.45 -11.81
N ALA A 327 12.60 12.32 -11.12
CA ALA A 327 13.91 11.95 -10.58
C ALA A 327 14.95 11.63 -11.69
N SER A 328 14.49 11.16 -12.85
CA SER A 328 15.36 10.75 -13.96
C SER A 328 15.78 11.91 -14.88
N VAL A 329 15.05 13.03 -14.90
CA VAL A 329 15.39 14.21 -15.72
C VAL A 329 16.78 14.79 -15.40
N PRO A 330 17.10 15.21 -14.16
CA PRO A 330 18.40 15.79 -13.86
C PRO A 330 19.53 14.80 -14.09
N LEU A 331 19.25 13.52 -13.84
CA LEU A 331 20.19 12.44 -14.11
C LEU A 331 20.50 12.32 -15.61
N THR A 332 19.48 12.31 -16.46
CA THR A 332 19.67 12.21 -17.91
C THR A 332 20.42 13.42 -18.45
N VAL A 333 20.08 14.63 -17.99
CA VAL A 333 20.79 15.86 -18.35
C VAL A 333 22.27 15.79 -17.93
N ALA A 334 22.54 15.41 -16.68
CA ALA A 334 23.91 15.24 -16.21
C ALA A 334 24.67 14.24 -17.09
N LEU A 335 24.10 13.07 -17.38
CA LEU A 335 24.75 12.07 -18.23
C LEU A 335 25.04 12.57 -19.64
N THR A 336 24.12 13.33 -20.25
CA THR A 336 24.34 13.93 -21.59
C THR A 336 25.42 15.02 -21.60
N LEU A 337 25.55 15.79 -20.51
CA LEU A 337 26.60 16.80 -20.37
C LEU A 337 27.97 16.14 -20.11
N PHE A 338 27.99 15.11 -19.26
CA PHE A 338 29.21 14.36 -18.95
C PHE A 338 29.68 13.47 -20.11
N SER A 339 28.79 12.97 -20.97
CA SER A 339 29.21 12.22 -22.18
C SER A 339 30.04 13.08 -23.13
N GLY A 340 29.74 14.38 -23.25
CA GLY A 340 30.55 15.33 -24.02
C GLY A 340 31.96 15.60 -23.47
N VAL A 341 32.22 15.26 -22.19
CA VAL A 341 33.58 15.32 -21.61
C VAL A 341 34.43 14.12 -22.07
N PHE A 342 33.79 12.97 -22.25
CA PHE A 342 34.45 11.73 -22.67
C PHE A 342 34.52 11.55 -24.19
N ASP A 343 33.71 12.30 -24.93
CA ASP A 343 33.77 12.41 -26.39
C ASP A 343 33.63 13.88 -26.85
N PRO A 344 34.65 14.73 -26.59
CA PRO A 344 34.60 16.16 -26.89
C PRO A 344 34.56 16.47 -28.38
N LEU A 345 34.94 15.51 -29.23
CA LEU A 345 34.95 15.64 -30.68
C LEU A 345 33.76 14.93 -31.35
N GLY A 346 32.92 14.21 -30.59
CA GLY A 346 31.79 13.42 -31.12
C GLY A 346 32.21 12.28 -32.06
N GLN A 347 33.46 11.83 -31.98
CA GLN A 347 34.06 10.89 -32.92
C GLN A 347 33.83 9.43 -32.51
N THR A 348 33.44 9.18 -31.26
CA THR A 348 33.26 7.82 -30.72
C THR A 348 31.88 7.23 -31.03
N ASP A 349 30.94 8.06 -31.48
CA ASP A 349 29.63 7.64 -32.03
C ASP A 349 29.69 7.36 -33.55
N THR A 350 30.87 7.41 -34.18
CA THR A 350 30.99 6.99 -35.59
C THR A 350 30.69 5.49 -35.70
N THR A 351 29.62 5.20 -36.44
CA THR A 351 28.99 3.91 -36.64
C THR A 351 30.02 2.82 -36.96
N GLY A 352 30.45 2.05 -35.96
CA GLY A 352 31.42 0.96 -36.11
C GLY A 352 32.58 0.92 -35.10
N GLY A 353 32.82 1.99 -34.35
CA GLY A 353 33.91 2.04 -33.35
C GLY A 353 33.63 1.26 -32.06
N ALA A 354 34.69 0.71 -31.44
CA ALA A 354 34.60 0.20 -30.07
C ALA A 354 34.26 1.36 -29.10
N PRO A 355 33.35 1.14 -28.14
CA PRO A 355 32.92 2.21 -27.25
C PRO A 355 34.10 2.78 -26.47
N SER A 356 34.19 4.10 -26.41
CA SER A 356 35.19 4.78 -25.58
C SER A 356 35.02 4.33 -24.13
N ALA A 357 36.13 4.18 -23.40
CA ALA A 357 36.08 3.81 -21.99
C ALA A 357 35.17 4.77 -21.18
N GLY A 358 35.19 6.06 -21.53
CA GLY A 358 34.31 7.06 -20.93
C GLY A 358 32.83 6.88 -21.27
N GLY A 359 32.49 6.48 -22.50
CA GLY A 359 31.11 6.16 -22.88
C GLY A 359 30.55 4.93 -22.13
N ILE A 360 31.38 3.93 -21.87
CA ILE A 360 31.00 2.77 -21.05
C ILE A 360 30.77 3.21 -19.61
N VAL A 361 31.68 4.00 -19.04
CA VAL A 361 31.54 4.52 -17.66
C VAL A 361 30.28 5.36 -17.53
N ALA A 362 30.01 6.27 -18.47
CA ALA A 362 28.80 7.08 -18.48
C ALA A 362 27.53 6.22 -18.57
N LEU A 363 27.51 5.21 -19.45
CA LEU A 363 26.39 4.27 -19.56
C LEU A 363 26.14 3.51 -18.26
N VAL A 364 27.19 2.96 -17.63
CA VAL A 364 27.08 2.19 -16.39
C VAL A 364 26.61 3.08 -15.24
N VAL A 365 27.26 4.23 -15.04
CA VAL A 365 26.90 5.19 -13.98
C VAL A 365 25.46 5.67 -14.18
N GLY A 366 25.08 6.00 -15.41
CA GLY A 366 23.72 6.42 -15.71
C GLY A 366 22.68 5.35 -15.47
N SER A 367 22.97 4.11 -15.89
CA SER A 367 22.10 2.96 -15.63
C SER A 367 21.94 2.72 -14.14
N LEU A 368 23.02 2.78 -13.35
CA LEU A 368 22.98 2.60 -11.90
C LEU A 368 22.08 3.65 -11.21
N LEU A 369 22.18 4.90 -11.63
CA LEU A 369 21.39 5.99 -11.06
C LEU A 369 19.89 5.86 -11.41
N VAL A 370 19.55 5.46 -12.65
CA VAL A 370 18.15 5.16 -13.03
C VAL A 370 17.63 3.95 -12.27
N ILE A 371 18.44 2.90 -12.13
CA ILE A 371 18.08 1.68 -11.41
C ILE A 371 17.86 1.96 -9.92
N ALA A 372 18.62 2.87 -9.32
CA ALA A 372 18.40 3.27 -7.93
C ALA A 372 16.99 3.86 -7.73
N VAL A 373 16.55 4.75 -8.62
CA VAL A 373 15.18 5.30 -8.62
C VAL A 373 14.17 4.17 -8.80
N GLN A 374 14.42 3.28 -9.77
CA GLN A 374 13.53 2.16 -10.06
C GLN A 374 13.35 1.21 -8.86
N CYS A 375 14.43 0.89 -8.14
CA CYS A 375 14.39 0.02 -6.97
C CYS A 375 13.46 0.57 -5.88
N VAL A 376 13.47 1.90 -5.66
CA VAL A 376 12.57 2.55 -4.70
C VAL A 376 11.11 2.38 -5.16
N THR A 377 10.83 2.63 -6.44
CA THR A 377 9.47 2.48 -6.97
C THR A 377 8.97 1.04 -6.97
N ASP A 378 9.84 0.07 -7.28
CA ASP A 378 9.51 -1.35 -7.27
C ASP A 378 9.12 -1.80 -5.85
N VAL A 379 9.87 -1.37 -4.83
CA VAL A 379 9.57 -1.68 -3.42
C VAL A 379 8.24 -1.09 -2.99
N LEU A 380 7.98 0.17 -3.33
CA LEU A 380 6.73 0.84 -2.98
C LEU A 380 5.54 0.18 -3.70
N GLY A 381 5.66 -0.12 -5.00
CA GLY A 381 4.62 -0.81 -5.77
C GLY A 381 4.31 -2.21 -5.25
N ALA A 382 5.34 -2.98 -4.89
CA ALA A 382 5.20 -4.29 -4.25
C ALA A 382 4.53 -4.21 -2.87
N SER A 383 4.83 -3.16 -2.10
CA SER A 383 4.19 -2.92 -0.80
C SER A 383 2.71 -2.60 -0.97
N VAL A 384 2.37 -1.72 -1.92
CA VAL A 384 0.97 -1.36 -2.23
C VAL A 384 0.17 -2.57 -2.70
N THR A 385 0.69 -3.36 -3.64
CA THR A 385 0.03 -4.58 -4.13
C THR A 385 -0.20 -5.60 -3.00
N THR A 386 0.75 -5.74 -2.09
CA THR A 386 0.61 -6.56 -0.88
C THR A 386 -0.50 -6.03 0.04
N PHE A 387 -0.53 -4.73 0.30
CA PHE A 387 -1.58 -4.14 1.15
C PHE A 387 -2.97 -4.26 0.56
N LEU A 388 -3.09 -4.11 -0.77
CA LEU A 388 -4.36 -4.37 -1.45
C LEU A 388 -4.77 -5.83 -1.32
N ALA A 389 -3.83 -6.78 -1.39
CA ALA A 389 -4.13 -8.18 -1.15
C ALA A 389 -4.64 -8.42 0.28
N ILE A 390 -4.00 -7.81 1.29
CA ILE A 390 -4.42 -7.89 2.70
C ILE A 390 -5.80 -7.24 2.89
N ASP A 391 -6.04 -6.04 2.36
CA ASP A 391 -7.34 -5.35 2.42
C ASP A 391 -8.47 -6.21 1.83
N ARG A 392 -8.25 -6.79 0.66
CA ARG A 392 -9.25 -7.65 0.01
C ARG A 392 -9.58 -8.85 0.89
N ARG A 393 -8.59 -9.47 1.52
CA ARG A 393 -8.80 -10.60 2.44
C ARG A 393 -9.46 -10.18 3.75
N ILE A 394 -9.19 -9.00 4.29
CA ILE A 394 -9.95 -8.44 5.42
C ILE A 394 -11.43 -8.34 5.04
N ARG A 395 -11.73 -7.77 3.88
CA ARG A 395 -13.12 -7.56 3.41
C ARG A 395 -13.85 -8.86 3.05
N THR A 396 -13.18 -9.86 2.50
CA THR A 396 -13.84 -11.08 1.98
C THR A 396 -13.68 -12.31 2.87
N GLU A 397 -12.67 -12.35 3.75
CA GLU A 397 -12.31 -13.54 4.53
C GLU A 397 -12.23 -13.28 6.04
N ALA A 398 -12.55 -12.05 6.48
CA ALA A 398 -12.44 -11.62 7.88
C ALA A 398 -11.03 -11.90 8.45
N LEU A 399 -9.99 -11.56 7.66
CA LEU A 399 -8.60 -11.74 8.06
C LEU A 399 -8.25 -10.94 9.32
N ASP A 400 -8.93 -9.82 9.55
CA ASP A 400 -8.86 -9.01 10.77
C ASP A 400 -9.17 -9.83 12.03
N GLN A 401 -10.23 -10.64 12.00
CA GLN A 401 -10.61 -11.51 13.11
C GLN A 401 -9.56 -12.58 13.40
N ARG A 402 -8.93 -13.15 12.36
CA ARG A 402 -7.87 -14.15 12.53
C ARG A 402 -6.60 -13.57 13.11
N ILE A 403 -6.25 -12.35 12.68
CA ILE A 403 -5.09 -11.65 13.23
C ILE A 403 -5.35 -11.28 14.68
N ALA A 404 -6.55 -10.75 15.01
CA ALA A 404 -6.93 -10.45 16.38
C ALA A 404 -6.88 -11.70 17.26
N ALA A 405 -7.51 -12.81 16.83
CA ALA A 405 -7.48 -14.08 17.54
C ALA A 405 -6.05 -14.62 17.73
N HIS A 406 -5.18 -14.51 16.71
CA HIS A 406 -3.78 -14.92 16.81
C HIS A 406 -3.02 -14.08 17.85
N LEU A 407 -3.27 -12.78 17.90
CA LEU A 407 -2.61 -11.88 18.85
C LEU A 407 -3.09 -12.10 20.29
N GLU A 408 -4.35 -12.48 20.49
CA GLU A 408 -4.95 -12.71 21.81
C GLU A 408 -4.67 -14.13 22.35
N THR A 409 -4.84 -15.14 21.51
CA THR A 409 -4.84 -16.57 21.92
C THR A 409 -3.64 -17.36 21.40
N GLY A 410 -2.84 -16.79 20.49
CA GLY A 410 -1.80 -17.51 19.76
C GLY A 410 -2.32 -18.45 18.67
N GLN A 411 -3.64 -18.58 18.50
CA GLN A 411 -4.29 -19.41 17.49
C GLN A 411 -5.08 -18.57 16.47
N PRO A 412 -5.06 -18.93 15.17
CA PRO A 412 -4.27 -19.99 14.54
C PRO A 412 -2.78 -19.66 14.51
N ALA A 413 -1.90 -20.67 14.46
CA ALA A 413 -0.44 -20.47 14.48
C ALA A 413 0.08 -19.58 13.33
N ASP A 414 -0.57 -19.63 12.16
CA ASP A 414 -0.36 -18.70 11.05
C ASP A 414 -1.71 -18.07 10.64
N PRO A 415 -1.96 -16.79 10.95
CA PRO A 415 -3.22 -16.12 10.63
C PRO A 415 -3.42 -15.90 9.13
N PHE A 416 -2.34 -15.96 8.32
CA PHE A 416 -2.42 -15.82 6.87
C PHE A 416 -2.66 -17.14 6.16
N ALA A 417 -2.51 -18.28 6.83
CA ALA A 417 -2.73 -19.59 6.23
C ALA A 417 -4.15 -19.74 5.65
N PRO A 418 -4.33 -20.61 4.64
CA PRO A 418 -5.65 -20.91 4.09
C PRO A 418 -6.60 -21.31 5.21
N ALA A 419 -7.83 -20.79 5.17
CA ALA A 419 -8.86 -21.25 6.10
C ALA A 419 -8.99 -22.77 5.96
N ALA A 420 -8.87 -23.51 7.06
CA ALA A 420 -9.29 -24.90 7.05
C ALA A 420 -10.77 -24.92 6.58
N PRO A 421 -11.15 -25.81 5.65
CA PRO A 421 -12.55 -26.00 5.34
C PRO A 421 -13.26 -26.24 6.67
N VAL A 422 -14.20 -25.37 7.02
CA VAL A 422 -15.08 -25.64 8.16
C VAL A 422 -15.78 -26.94 7.81
N ALA A 423 -15.42 -28.03 8.49
CA ALA A 423 -16.16 -29.27 8.41
C ALA A 423 -17.55 -28.90 8.89
N ARG A 424 -18.49 -28.71 7.95
CA ARG A 424 -19.89 -28.53 8.32
C ARG A 424 -20.23 -29.83 9.04
N PRO A 425 -20.60 -29.80 10.33
CA PRO A 425 -21.11 -31.00 10.96
C PRO A 425 -22.23 -31.52 10.04
N PRO A 426 -22.25 -32.84 9.74
CA PRO A 426 -23.34 -33.40 8.96
C PRO A 426 -24.63 -32.95 9.63
N TRP A 427 -25.55 -32.41 8.82
CA TRP A 427 -26.85 -31.94 9.30
C TRP A 427 -27.44 -33.05 10.16
N SER A 428 -27.54 -32.86 11.47
CA SER A 428 -28.20 -33.83 12.34
C SER A 428 -29.70 -33.69 12.11
N PRO A 429 -30.39 -34.64 11.46
CA PRO A 429 -31.84 -34.64 11.53
C PRO A 429 -32.19 -34.89 13.00
N GLN A 430 -33.05 -34.04 13.56
CA GLN A 430 -33.57 -34.06 14.95
C GLN A 430 -32.76 -33.29 16.00
N GLN A 431 -33.03 -31.99 16.07
CA GLN A 431 -33.61 -31.45 17.31
C GLN A 431 -34.93 -30.79 16.93
N GLY A 432 -36.03 -31.37 17.40
CA GLY A 432 -37.36 -30.82 17.21
C GLY A 432 -37.44 -29.43 17.81
N TRP A 433 -38.09 -28.52 17.10
CA TRP A 433 -38.51 -27.24 17.66
C TRP A 433 -39.19 -27.48 19.02
N PRO A 434 -38.84 -26.77 20.10
CA PRO A 434 -39.64 -26.83 21.30
C PRO A 434 -41.03 -26.35 20.92
N GLN A 435 -42.05 -27.20 21.10
CA GLN A 435 -43.44 -26.79 20.90
C GLN A 435 -43.69 -25.57 21.77
N GLN A 436 -44.06 -24.46 21.14
CA GLN A 436 -44.54 -23.28 21.86
C GLN A 436 -45.72 -23.73 22.71
N GLN A 437 -45.58 -23.59 24.03
CA GLN A 437 -46.69 -23.72 24.96
C GLN A 437 -47.76 -22.68 24.55
N GLY A 438 -48.98 -23.16 24.34
CA GLY A 438 -50.11 -22.34 23.94
C GLY A 438 -50.37 -21.19 24.91
N TRP A 439 -50.79 -20.05 24.35
CA TRP A 439 -51.21 -18.88 25.10
C TRP A 439 -52.25 -19.23 26.17
N PRO A 440 -52.18 -18.66 27.39
CA PRO A 440 -53.23 -18.85 28.39
C PRO A 440 -54.54 -18.22 27.90
N GLN A 441 -55.62 -19.00 27.92
CA GLN A 441 -56.97 -18.54 27.59
C GLN A 441 -57.40 -17.44 28.58
N GLN A 442 -57.72 -16.25 28.05
CA GLN A 442 -58.34 -15.19 28.84
C GLN A 442 -59.81 -15.52 29.13
N GLN A 443 -60.23 -15.27 30.36
CA GLN A 443 -61.60 -15.45 30.85
C GLN A 443 -62.54 -14.34 30.36
N GLY A 444 -63.66 -14.75 29.75
CA GLY A 444 -65.02 -14.21 29.87
C GLY A 444 -65.34 -12.75 29.52
N TRP A 445 -66.15 -12.55 28.48
CA TRP A 445 -67.04 -11.38 28.37
C TRP A 445 -68.48 -11.77 28.78
N PRO A 446 -69.22 -10.94 29.54
CA PRO A 446 -70.59 -11.27 29.96
C PRO A 446 -71.59 -11.11 28.81
N GLN A 447 -72.61 -11.98 28.82
CA GLN A 447 -73.72 -12.00 27.88
C GLN A 447 -74.58 -10.72 27.98
N GLY A 448 -74.84 -10.09 26.83
CA GLY A 448 -75.77 -8.97 26.70
C GLY A 448 -76.53 -9.04 25.38
N GLN A 449 -77.77 -9.53 25.47
CA GLN A 449 -78.99 -9.20 24.71
C GLN A 449 -78.92 -8.87 23.20
N GLY A 450 -79.59 -9.73 22.42
CA GLY A 450 -80.57 -9.33 21.39
C GLY A 450 -80.06 -8.90 20.02
N TRP A 451 -80.27 -9.75 19.00
CA TRP A 451 -80.19 -9.36 17.59
C TRP A 451 -81.44 -8.60 17.16
N PRO A 452 -81.30 -7.57 16.31
CA PRO A 452 -82.31 -7.24 15.33
C PRO A 452 -81.89 -7.75 13.94
N GLU A 453 -82.76 -8.53 13.31
CA GLU A 453 -82.75 -8.82 11.88
C GLU A 453 -82.92 -7.53 11.07
N GLY A 454 -82.14 -7.37 10.01
CA GLY A 454 -82.28 -6.21 9.13
C GLY A 454 -81.30 -6.11 7.97
N GLN A 455 -81.63 -6.83 6.89
CA GLN A 455 -81.41 -6.45 5.49
C GLN A 455 -79.99 -6.45 4.89
N GLY A 456 -79.79 -7.38 3.95
CA GLY A 456 -79.23 -7.07 2.63
C GLY A 456 -77.72 -7.23 2.48
N TRP A 457 -77.31 -8.25 1.71
CA TRP A 457 -76.01 -8.28 1.05
C TRP A 457 -76.05 -7.39 -0.20
N PRO A 458 -75.07 -6.50 -0.41
CA PRO A 458 -74.64 -6.15 -1.75
C PRO A 458 -73.26 -6.75 -2.04
N GLN A 459 -73.13 -7.21 -3.28
CA GLN A 459 -71.94 -7.78 -3.90
C GLN A 459 -70.72 -6.86 -3.74
N GLY A 460 -69.63 -7.40 -3.17
CA GLY A 460 -68.30 -6.78 -3.24
C GLY A 460 -67.69 -6.97 -4.62
N GLN A 461 -67.79 -5.95 -5.47
CA GLN A 461 -66.83 -5.74 -6.57
C GLN A 461 -65.54 -5.16 -5.98
N GLY A 462 -64.41 -5.64 -6.50
CA GLY A 462 -63.14 -4.92 -6.49
C GLY A 462 -62.16 -5.32 -5.40
N TRP A 463 -61.08 -5.98 -5.82
CA TRP A 463 -59.83 -6.06 -5.07
C TRP A 463 -59.34 -4.65 -4.70
N PRO A 464 -59.05 -4.34 -3.42
CA PRO A 464 -58.17 -3.23 -3.14
C PRO A 464 -56.75 -3.65 -3.53
N GLN A 465 -56.17 -2.92 -4.48
CA GLN A 465 -54.78 -3.05 -4.87
C GLN A 465 -53.88 -2.91 -3.65
N GLN A 466 -52.87 -3.77 -3.56
CA GLN A 466 -51.81 -3.69 -2.56
C GLN A 466 -51.21 -2.27 -2.53
N PRO A 467 -51.07 -1.64 -1.35
CA PRO A 467 -50.24 -0.46 -1.23
C PRO A 467 -48.81 -0.84 -1.60
N GLY A 468 -48.26 -0.15 -2.61
CA GLY A 468 -46.87 -0.27 -3.00
C GLY A 468 -45.93 -0.03 -1.81
N TRP A 469 -44.75 -0.63 -1.91
CA TRP A 469 -43.61 -0.41 -1.02
C TRP A 469 -43.45 1.07 -0.64
N PRO A 470 -43.23 1.42 0.63
CA PRO A 470 -43.00 2.80 1.01
C PRO A 470 -41.76 3.32 0.28
N ARG A 471 -41.94 4.43 -0.45
CA ARG A 471 -40.81 5.22 -0.94
C ARG A 471 -39.96 5.64 0.25
N GLN A 472 -38.65 5.43 0.11
CA GLN A 472 -37.64 5.86 1.06
C GLN A 472 -37.81 7.35 1.35
N GLN A 473 -37.90 7.70 2.63
CA GLN A 473 -37.83 9.09 3.09
C GLN A 473 -36.46 9.67 2.69
N PRO A 474 -36.38 10.89 2.14
CA PRO A 474 -35.10 11.57 2.02
C PRO A 474 -34.59 11.96 3.41
N TRP A 475 -33.28 11.85 3.60
CA TRP A 475 -32.58 12.25 4.82
C TRP A 475 -32.92 13.70 5.24
N PRO A 476 -33.00 14.00 6.55
CA PRO A 476 -33.14 15.38 7.01
C PRO A 476 -31.91 16.20 6.60
N GLN A 477 -32.15 17.37 6.00
CA GLN A 477 -31.10 18.34 5.67
C GLN A 477 -30.53 18.92 6.97
N GLN A 478 -29.20 18.87 7.11
CA GLN A 478 -28.49 19.55 8.19
C GLN A 478 -28.54 21.08 7.99
N PRO A 479 -28.65 21.90 9.05
CA PRO A 479 -28.47 23.35 8.94
C PRO A 479 -27.06 23.68 8.44
N GLY A 480 -26.99 24.59 7.46
CA GLY A 480 -25.73 25.02 6.85
C GLY A 480 -24.77 25.71 7.83
N TRP A 481 -23.49 25.57 7.56
CA TRP A 481 -22.41 26.29 8.24
C TRP A 481 -22.55 27.82 8.02
N PRO A 482 -22.28 28.67 9.03
CA PRO A 482 -22.24 30.12 8.84
C PRO A 482 -21.09 30.49 7.89
N GLN A 483 -21.40 31.33 6.91
CA GLN A 483 -20.44 31.85 5.93
C GLN A 483 -19.43 32.77 6.62
N GLN A 484 -18.14 32.49 6.44
CA GLN A 484 -17.08 33.44 6.76
C GLN A 484 -17.08 34.59 5.73
N PRO A 485 -16.95 35.86 6.15
CA PRO A 485 -16.83 36.99 5.23
C PRO A 485 -15.56 36.88 4.38
N GLY A 486 -15.69 37.15 3.07
CA GLY A 486 -14.56 37.19 2.14
C GLY A 486 -13.56 38.31 2.44
N PRO A 487 -12.33 38.23 1.91
CA PRO A 487 -11.33 39.26 2.11
C PRO A 487 -11.70 40.54 1.33
N PRO A 488 -11.56 41.74 1.92
CA PRO A 488 -11.77 42.99 1.19
C PRO A 488 -10.60 43.26 0.23
N GLN A 489 -10.94 43.61 -1.01
CA GLN A 489 -10.00 44.15 -2.00
C GLN A 489 -9.74 45.64 -1.72
N GLY A 490 -8.45 45.97 -1.55
CA GLY A 490 -7.81 47.20 -2.03
C GLY A 490 -8.18 48.54 -1.41
N GLN A 491 -7.37 49.03 -0.47
CA GLN A 491 -6.99 50.45 -0.40
C GLN A 491 -5.48 50.57 -0.09
N GLN A 492 -4.79 51.28 -0.97
CA GLN A 492 -3.39 51.71 -0.86
C GLN A 492 -3.28 52.76 0.26
N GLN A 493 -2.22 52.70 1.09
CA GLN A 493 -1.64 53.84 1.83
C GLN A 493 -0.34 53.41 2.58
N PRO A 494 0.55 54.35 2.96
CA PRO A 494 1.92 54.41 2.45
C PRO A 494 2.99 53.91 3.44
N TRP A 495 4.19 53.68 2.89
CA TRP A 495 5.40 53.32 3.61
C TRP A 495 5.76 54.31 4.74
N PRO A 496 6.18 53.84 5.92
CA PRO A 496 6.77 54.71 6.93
C PRO A 496 8.23 55.09 6.58
N PRO A 497 8.73 56.24 7.09
CA PRO A 497 9.91 56.92 6.55
C PRO A 497 11.24 56.31 7.00
N GLU A 498 12.25 56.49 6.16
CA GLU A 498 13.67 56.33 6.48
C GLU A 498 14.09 57.17 7.70
N GLN A 499 14.94 56.59 8.55
CA GLN A 499 15.78 57.33 9.49
C GLN A 499 17.25 56.93 9.35
N PRO A 500 18.19 57.87 9.58
CA PRO A 500 19.42 58.00 8.80
C PRO A 500 20.68 57.52 9.53
N GLY A 501 21.68 57.11 8.73
CA GLY A 501 23.15 57.23 8.91
C GLY A 501 23.78 56.91 10.27
N LEU A 502 24.80 56.04 10.38
CA LEU A 502 26.22 56.23 9.98
C LEU A 502 27.05 55.11 10.68
N PRO A 503 28.37 54.92 10.42
CA PRO A 503 29.07 54.86 9.15
C PRO A 503 30.02 53.63 9.03
N HIS A 504 30.63 53.52 7.84
CA HIS A 504 31.61 52.53 7.38
C HIS A 504 32.74 52.11 8.33
N ARG A 505 33.09 50.82 8.27
CA ARG A 505 34.47 50.33 8.52
C ARG A 505 34.93 49.46 7.36
N ARG A 506 35.97 49.93 6.68
CA ARG A 506 36.76 49.21 5.65
C ARG A 506 37.60 48.09 6.28
N GLN A 507 38.07 47.21 5.39
CA GLN A 507 39.36 46.47 5.45
C GLN A 507 39.39 45.33 6.49
N GLN A 508 39.98 44.15 6.24
CA GLN A 508 41.17 43.80 5.46
C GLN A 508 41.21 42.26 5.23
N ASP A 509 41.76 41.82 4.10
CA ASP A 509 42.29 40.45 3.91
C ASP A 509 43.61 40.24 4.70
N PRO A 510 43.96 39.00 5.07
CA PRO A 510 45.35 38.57 5.21
C PRO A 510 45.66 37.22 4.50
N PRO A 511 46.95 36.85 4.30
CA PRO A 511 47.46 36.54 2.97
C PRO A 511 47.88 35.08 2.74
N SER A 512 48.19 34.82 1.47
CA SER A 512 48.99 33.71 0.95
C SER A 512 50.35 33.56 1.64
N GLY A 513 50.69 32.31 2.01
CA GLY A 513 52.04 31.91 2.40
C GLY A 513 52.24 30.40 2.30
N ARG A 514 52.84 29.97 1.19
CA ARG A 514 53.65 28.73 1.05
C ARG A 514 55.12 29.10 1.39
N PRO A 515 56.01 28.15 1.73
CA PRO A 515 56.39 26.99 0.90
C PRO A 515 55.64 25.70 1.18
#